data_AF-A0A3D0HPT4-F1
#
_entry.id   AF-A0A3D0HPT4-F1
#
_cell.length_a   1.000
_cell.length_b   1.000
_cell.length_c   1.000
_cell.angle_alpha   90.00
_cell.angle_beta   90.00
_cell.angle_gamma   90.00
#
_symmetry.space_group_name_H-M   'P 1'
#
loop_
_entity.id
_entity.type
_entity.pdbx_description
1 polymer ?
#
loop_
_entity_poly.entity_id
_entity_poly.type
_entity_poly.pdbx_seq_one_letter_code
_entity_poly.pdbx_strand_id
1 'polypeptide(L)'
;MKMSNRIAGKKLMALILCAVMVITMLPPGAKVSQAAATVSNPRTANGVSTWDCIYFGNYYQSNSSTKEPIKWRVLSVEGNEAFVMADMALDCKPYNETEEDVTWETCTLRQWLNSTFLDAAFDAEEQSAIKTTTVVNEDNSSTGTSGGNTTSDKIFLLSQNEVANLDYGFNSKYDTGSETRQCKASAYAVKNGCFIVPNDGYAGNCDWWLRSPGDYSNDAMDVVYIGWGRYDGSNVNYDCIGIRPTLNINLSSSSWKYAGMVSANVRQKPLTPTTAMPTATPMVKPTASPTIKPTVTPTAMPTATPTIKPTATPTVKPTVT
;
A
#
# COMPACT_ATOMS: atom_id res chain seq x y z
N MET A 1 69.83 1.74 -32.90
CA MET A 1 69.98 3.18 -32.56
C MET A 1 69.11 3.43 -31.33
N LYS A 2 69.67 3.39 -30.12
CA LYS A 2 69.93 4.54 -29.21
C LYS A 2 68.69 5.41 -28.95
N MET A 3 68.14 5.37 -27.72
CA MET A 3 68.15 6.46 -26.71
C MET A 3 67.14 7.59 -27.00
N SER A 4 66.45 8.28 -26.09
CA SER A 4 66.39 8.33 -24.62
C SER A 4 65.27 9.33 -24.25
N ASN A 5 64.67 9.12 -23.07
CA ASN A 5 64.00 10.07 -22.16
C ASN A 5 63.98 11.58 -22.47
N ARG A 6 62.87 12.27 -22.10
CA ARG A 6 62.76 13.19 -20.93
C ARG A 6 61.40 13.93 -20.94
N ILE A 7 60.54 13.77 -19.93
CA ILE A 7 60.42 14.46 -18.62
C ILE A 7 59.55 15.75 -18.63
N ALA A 8 58.51 15.68 -17.78
CA ALA A 8 57.88 16.71 -16.93
C ALA A 8 56.97 17.83 -17.49
N GLY A 9 55.72 17.79 -17.02
CA GLY A 9 54.87 18.95 -16.74
C GLY A 9 53.67 18.52 -15.87
N LYS A 10 53.63 18.99 -14.62
CA LYS A 10 52.75 18.55 -13.51
C LYS A 10 51.39 19.30 -13.47
N LYS A 11 50.35 18.56 -13.00
CA LYS A 11 49.23 18.94 -12.11
C LYS A 11 48.10 19.88 -12.61
N LEU A 12 46.85 19.36 -12.61
CA LEU A 12 45.69 19.81 -11.77
C LEU A 12 44.48 18.85 -12.05
N MET A 13 44.12 17.90 -11.17
CA MET A 13 43.09 17.98 -10.09
C MET A 13 41.66 18.36 -10.54
N ALA A 14 40.74 17.38 -10.53
CA ALA A 14 39.33 17.46 -10.04
C ALA A 14 38.63 16.08 -10.26
N LEU A 15 38.67 15.17 -9.28
CA LEU A 15 37.58 14.84 -8.34
C LEU A 15 36.19 14.64 -8.99
N ILE A 16 35.85 13.38 -9.32
CA ILE A 16 34.46 12.91 -9.36
C ILE A 16 34.31 12.02 -8.12
N LEU A 17 33.54 12.51 -7.14
CA LEU A 17 33.25 11.78 -5.91
C LEU A 17 32.42 10.53 -6.24
N CYS A 18 32.98 9.37 -5.89
CA CYS A 18 32.24 8.16 -5.60
C CYS A 18 31.31 8.43 -4.42
N ALA A 19 29.99 8.50 -4.65
CA ALA A 19 29.00 8.45 -3.59
C ALA A 19 28.76 6.99 -3.17
N VAL A 20 29.81 6.33 -2.65
CA VAL A 20 29.71 5.04 -1.95
C VAL A 20 30.74 5.07 -0.82
N MET A 21 30.30 4.73 0.39
CA MET A 21 31.05 4.64 1.67
C MET A 21 31.33 5.96 2.42
N VAL A 22 30.30 6.41 3.13
CA VAL A 22 30.49 6.84 4.53
C VAL A 22 29.64 5.92 5.40
N ILE A 23 30.15 4.71 5.66
CA ILE A 23 29.74 3.97 6.87
C ILE A 23 30.49 4.67 7.99
N THR A 24 29.80 5.55 8.71
CA THR A 24 30.26 5.99 10.02
C THR A 24 30.43 4.74 10.87
N MET A 25 31.66 4.46 11.30
CA MET A 25 31.96 3.40 12.25
C MET A 25 31.15 3.66 13.53
N LEU A 26 30.02 2.96 13.67
CA LEU A 26 29.30 2.85 14.93
C LEU A 26 30.16 2.03 15.89
N PRO A 27 30.31 2.44 17.17
CA PRO A 27 31.03 1.63 18.14
C PRO A 27 30.37 0.26 18.29
N PRO A 28 31.14 -0.82 18.57
CA PRO A 28 30.58 -2.13 18.84
C PRO A 28 29.65 -2.03 20.05
N GLY A 29 28.34 -2.16 19.83
CA GLY A 29 27.30 -2.01 20.86
C GLY A 29 26.41 -0.77 20.73
N ALA A 30 26.61 0.10 19.74
CA ALA A 30 25.63 1.14 19.43
C ALA A 30 24.39 0.52 18.80
N LYS A 31 23.28 0.52 19.54
CA LYS A 31 21.96 0.25 18.95
C LYS A 31 21.71 1.32 17.89
N VAL A 32 21.70 0.92 16.63
CA VAL A 32 21.14 1.77 15.57
C VAL A 32 19.67 1.93 15.92
N SER A 33 19.28 3.13 16.36
CA SER A 33 17.87 3.52 16.35
C SER A 33 17.45 3.52 14.89
N GLN A 34 16.74 2.47 14.49
CA GLN A 34 16.02 2.45 13.23
C GLN A 34 15.08 3.66 13.28
N ALA A 35 15.28 4.65 12.41
CA ALA A 35 14.25 5.65 12.19
C ALA A 35 12.95 4.88 11.94
N ALA A 36 11.90 5.15 12.73
CA ALA A 36 10.62 4.50 12.58
C ALA A 36 10.15 4.71 11.15
N ALA A 37 10.32 3.70 10.29
CA ALA A 37 9.81 3.77 8.94
C ALA A 37 8.29 3.83 9.10
N THR A 38 7.66 4.93 8.69
CA THR A 38 6.21 5.04 8.66
C THR A 38 5.72 4.68 7.26
N VAL A 39 4.56 4.04 7.17
CA VAL A 39 3.86 3.81 5.90
C VAL A 39 2.74 4.81 5.74
N SER A 40 2.42 5.16 4.50
CA SER A 40 1.39 6.15 4.17
C SER A 40 0.25 5.53 3.36
N ASN A 41 -0.90 6.20 3.39
CA ASN A 41 -2.01 5.92 2.49
C ASN A 41 -1.58 6.03 1.01
N PRO A 42 -2.29 5.33 0.10
CA PRO A 42 -2.08 5.47 -1.34
C PRO A 42 -2.18 6.91 -1.80
N ARG A 43 -1.44 7.24 -2.86
CA ARG A 43 -1.42 8.57 -3.46
C ARG A 43 -1.57 8.47 -4.96
N THR A 44 -2.34 9.39 -5.54
CA THR A 44 -2.55 9.44 -6.99
C THR A 44 -2.02 10.76 -7.53
N ALA A 45 -1.07 10.68 -8.46
CA ALA A 45 -0.51 11.84 -9.15
C ALA A 45 -0.47 11.57 -10.65
N ASN A 46 -0.98 12.51 -11.46
CA ASN A 46 -1.05 12.39 -12.93
C ASN A 46 -1.71 11.07 -13.41
N GLY A 47 -2.76 10.63 -12.72
CA GLY A 47 -3.48 9.39 -13.03
C GLY A 47 -2.75 8.10 -12.63
N VAL A 48 -1.62 8.21 -11.92
CA VAL A 48 -0.84 7.06 -11.43
C VAL A 48 -1.02 6.92 -9.93
N SER A 49 -1.60 5.81 -9.50
CA SER A 49 -1.67 5.43 -8.08
C SER A 49 -0.34 4.85 -7.64
N THR A 50 0.14 5.22 -6.45
CA THR A 50 1.34 4.69 -5.82
C THR A 50 1.01 4.25 -4.39
N TRP A 51 1.43 3.04 -4.04
CA TRP A 51 1.31 2.44 -2.73
C TRP A 51 2.67 2.35 -2.06
N ASP A 52 2.74 2.68 -0.79
CA ASP A 52 3.83 2.20 0.06
C ASP A 52 3.69 0.68 0.22
N CYS A 53 4.81 0.01 0.48
CA CYS A 53 4.84 -1.44 0.63
C CYS A 53 5.55 -1.85 1.92
N ILE A 54 5.16 -3.01 2.43
CA ILE A 54 5.84 -3.68 3.55
C ILE A 54 6.20 -5.11 3.19
N TYR A 55 7.22 -5.64 3.86
CA TYR A 55 7.49 -7.06 3.98
C TYR A 55 6.93 -7.56 5.31
N PHE A 56 6.20 -8.67 5.26
CA PHE A 56 5.58 -9.30 6.44
C PHE A 56 5.18 -10.75 6.10
N GLY A 57 5.55 -11.73 6.92
CA GLY A 57 5.37 -13.14 6.58
C GLY A 57 6.28 -13.61 5.45
N ASN A 58 6.33 -14.93 5.24
CA ASN A 58 7.14 -15.57 4.22
C ASN A 58 6.36 -16.70 3.53
N TYR A 59 6.33 -16.71 2.20
CA TYR A 59 5.65 -17.76 1.43
C TYR A 59 6.40 -18.15 0.17
N TYR A 60 6.04 -19.28 -0.43
CA TYR A 60 6.61 -19.73 -1.70
C TYR A 60 6.25 -18.74 -2.82
N GLN A 61 7.25 -18.24 -3.54
CA GLN A 61 7.06 -17.23 -4.58
C GLN A 61 7.91 -17.53 -5.82
N SER A 62 9.25 -17.55 -5.70
CA SER A 62 10.13 -17.89 -6.81
C SER A 62 10.19 -19.39 -7.12
N ASN A 63 9.94 -20.24 -6.11
CA ASN A 63 10.01 -21.70 -6.21
C ASN A 63 9.19 -22.37 -5.09
N SER A 64 9.13 -23.71 -5.10
CA SER A 64 8.35 -24.52 -4.13
C SER A 64 9.17 -25.09 -2.97
N SER A 65 10.38 -24.59 -2.74
CA SER A 65 11.33 -25.14 -1.76
C SER A 65 11.82 -24.10 -0.75
N THR A 66 11.78 -22.82 -1.09
CA THR A 66 12.21 -21.72 -0.23
C THR A 66 11.10 -20.69 -0.14
N LYS A 67 10.73 -20.33 1.09
CA LYS A 67 9.80 -19.24 1.35
C LYS A 67 10.55 -17.92 1.35
N GLU A 68 9.94 -16.90 0.77
CA GLU A 68 10.48 -15.55 0.62
C GLU A 68 9.54 -14.54 1.29
N PRO A 69 10.06 -13.39 1.78
CA PRO A 69 9.22 -12.36 2.38
C PRO A 69 8.10 -11.93 1.44
N ILE A 70 6.87 -11.91 1.93
CA ILE A 70 5.73 -11.47 1.13
C ILE A 70 5.75 -9.95 1.09
N LYS A 71 5.67 -9.38 -0.12
CA LYS A 71 5.50 -7.94 -0.32
C LYS A 71 4.02 -7.59 -0.35
N TRP A 72 3.62 -6.62 0.46
CA TRP A 72 2.24 -6.16 0.58
C TRP A 72 2.14 -4.69 0.19
N ARG A 73 1.10 -4.33 -0.59
CA ARG A 73 0.69 -2.94 -0.84
C ARG A 73 -0.14 -2.44 0.32
N VAL A 74 0.17 -1.26 0.83
CA VAL A 74 -0.60 -0.58 1.88
C VAL A 74 -1.78 0.13 1.24
N LEU A 75 -2.99 -0.38 1.44
CA LEU A 75 -4.24 0.16 0.91
C LEU A 75 -4.83 1.27 1.79
N SER A 76 -4.68 1.16 3.11
CA SER A 76 -4.98 2.25 4.03
C SER A 76 -4.15 2.15 5.31
N VAL A 77 -4.03 3.27 6.01
CA VAL A 77 -3.39 3.42 7.31
C VAL A 77 -4.30 4.26 8.19
N GLU A 78 -4.74 3.67 9.29
CA GLU A 78 -5.57 4.30 10.30
C GLU A 78 -4.93 4.11 11.69
N GLY A 79 -4.31 5.17 12.20
CA GLY A 79 -3.55 5.11 13.45
C GLY A 79 -2.40 4.10 13.34
N ASN A 80 -2.47 3.02 14.13
CA ASN A 80 -1.46 1.96 14.16
C ASN A 80 -1.87 0.71 13.37
N GLU A 81 -2.85 0.83 12.48
CA GLU A 81 -3.33 -0.27 11.65
C GLU A 81 -3.08 0.05 10.18
N ALA A 82 -2.60 -0.95 9.44
CA ALA A 82 -2.54 -0.88 7.99
C ALA A 82 -3.38 -2.00 7.38
N PHE A 83 -4.24 -1.63 6.44
CA PHE A 83 -4.94 -2.55 5.56
C PHE A 83 -4.04 -2.83 4.36
N VAL A 84 -3.71 -4.10 4.13
CA VAL A 84 -2.68 -4.47 3.15
C VAL A 84 -3.11 -5.65 2.27
N MET A 85 -2.68 -5.64 1.01
CA MET A 85 -2.95 -6.69 0.02
C MET A 85 -1.63 -7.15 -0.61
N ALA A 86 -1.46 -8.46 -0.84
CA ALA A 86 -0.27 -8.99 -1.48
C ALA A 86 -0.02 -8.32 -2.85
N ASP A 87 1.24 -7.97 -3.15
CA ASP A 87 1.60 -7.26 -4.39
C ASP A 87 1.35 -8.11 -5.65
N MET A 88 1.43 -9.43 -5.51
CA MET A 88 1.24 -10.44 -6.56
C MET A 88 0.32 -11.58 -6.07
N ALA A 89 -0.19 -12.40 -7.00
CA ALA A 89 -0.89 -13.62 -6.65
C ALA A 89 0.13 -14.66 -6.14
N LEU A 90 -0.06 -15.13 -4.91
CA LEU A 90 0.93 -15.97 -4.23
C LEU A 90 0.79 -17.44 -4.59
N ASP A 91 -0.44 -17.90 -4.79
CA ASP A 91 -0.83 -19.26 -5.18
C ASP A 91 -2.08 -19.19 -6.08
N CYS A 92 -2.59 -20.32 -6.56
CA CYS A 92 -3.91 -20.44 -7.20
C CYS A 92 -4.66 -21.65 -6.66
N LYS A 93 -5.96 -21.48 -6.40
CA LYS A 93 -6.86 -22.52 -5.87
C LYS A 93 -8.29 -22.23 -6.29
N PRO A 94 -9.18 -23.23 -6.28
CA PRO A 94 -10.60 -22.97 -6.37
C PRO A 94 -11.07 -22.10 -5.21
N TYR A 95 -12.06 -21.27 -5.47
CA TYR A 95 -12.82 -20.57 -4.44
C TYR A 95 -13.52 -21.57 -3.52
N ASN A 96 -14.10 -22.63 -4.11
CA ASN A 96 -14.66 -23.78 -3.42
C ASN A 96 -14.31 -25.07 -4.17
N GLU A 97 -13.93 -26.14 -3.48
CA GLU A 97 -13.44 -27.38 -4.13
C GLU A 97 -14.48 -28.06 -5.04
N THR A 98 -15.76 -27.87 -4.73
CA THR A 98 -16.90 -28.41 -5.46
C THR A 98 -17.71 -27.29 -6.11
N GLU A 99 -18.27 -27.58 -7.29
CA GLU A 99 -19.21 -26.68 -7.97
C GLU A 99 -20.58 -26.80 -7.32
N GLU A 100 -20.85 -25.89 -6.39
CA GLU A 100 -22.10 -25.83 -5.63
C GLU A 100 -22.38 -24.40 -5.20
N ASP A 101 -23.60 -24.14 -4.77
CA ASP A 101 -23.97 -22.86 -4.17
C ASP A 101 -23.15 -22.63 -2.89
N VAL A 102 -22.39 -21.54 -2.87
CA VAL A 102 -21.44 -21.26 -1.79
C VAL A 102 -21.33 -19.75 -1.57
N THR A 103 -20.99 -19.36 -0.34
CA THR A 103 -20.72 -17.97 0.03
C THR A 103 -19.29 -17.84 0.53
N TRP A 104 -18.81 -16.61 0.76
CA TRP A 104 -17.49 -16.43 1.38
C TRP A 104 -17.40 -17.14 2.74
N GLU A 105 -18.47 -17.10 3.54
CA GLU A 105 -18.51 -17.72 4.86
C GLU A 105 -18.20 -19.23 4.82
N THR A 106 -18.75 -19.91 3.81
CA THR A 106 -18.77 -21.38 3.73
C THR A 106 -17.71 -21.96 2.80
N CYS A 107 -17.08 -21.16 1.94
CA CYS A 107 -16.14 -21.67 0.94
C CYS A 107 -14.85 -22.26 1.54
N THR A 108 -14.27 -23.23 0.85
CA THR A 108 -13.02 -23.87 1.28
C THR A 108 -11.82 -22.92 1.20
N LEU A 109 -11.82 -21.95 0.30
CA LEU A 109 -10.71 -20.98 0.18
C LEU A 109 -10.56 -20.11 1.43
N ARG A 110 -11.68 -19.65 2.02
CA ARG A 110 -11.66 -18.91 3.29
C ARG A 110 -11.04 -19.74 4.42
N GLN A 111 -11.42 -21.02 4.49
CA GLN A 111 -10.87 -21.95 5.48
C GLN A 111 -9.37 -22.14 5.29
N TRP A 112 -8.92 -22.34 4.05
CA TRP A 112 -7.50 -22.46 3.73
C TRP A 112 -6.70 -21.19 4.10
N LEU A 113 -7.24 -19.99 3.79
CA LEU A 113 -6.60 -18.71 4.12
C LEU A 113 -6.40 -18.53 5.64
N ASN A 114 -7.41 -18.90 6.43
CA ASN A 114 -7.40 -18.71 7.89
C ASN A 114 -6.85 -19.90 8.69
N SER A 115 -6.32 -20.92 8.00
CA SER A 115 -5.64 -22.06 8.63
C SER A 115 -4.32 -22.36 7.93
N THR A 116 -4.35 -23.15 6.87
CA THR A 116 -3.17 -23.67 6.17
C THR A 116 -2.25 -22.56 5.67
N PHE A 117 -2.81 -21.51 5.03
CA PHE A 117 -2.01 -20.38 4.57
C PHE A 117 -1.47 -19.56 5.74
N LEU A 118 -2.31 -19.23 6.72
CA LEU A 118 -1.91 -18.48 7.92
C LEU A 118 -0.73 -19.15 8.63
N ASP A 119 -0.80 -20.46 8.90
CA ASP A 119 0.24 -21.23 9.57
C ASP A 119 1.49 -21.44 8.70
N ALA A 120 1.31 -21.50 7.38
CA ALA A 120 2.43 -21.61 6.46
C ALA A 120 3.17 -20.29 6.26
N ALA A 121 2.46 -19.16 6.28
CA ALA A 121 3.00 -17.86 5.89
C ALA A 121 3.53 -17.04 7.06
N PHE A 122 3.04 -17.27 8.28
CA PHE A 122 3.32 -16.40 9.43
C PHE A 122 3.72 -17.20 10.66
N ASP A 123 4.79 -16.77 11.33
CA ASP A 123 5.15 -17.30 12.65
C ASP A 123 4.22 -16.79 13.77
N ALA A 124 4.43 -17.22 15.01
CA ALA A 124 3.53 -16.90 16.12
C ALA A 124 3.48 -15.39 16.43
N GLU A 125 4.61 -14.70 16.34
CA GLU A 125 4.73 -13.26 16.53
C GLU A 125 4.04 -12.50 15.40
N GLU A 126 4.23 -12.91 14.15
CA GLU A 126 3.54 -12.36 12.99
C GLU A 126 2.03 -12.60 13.07
N GLN A 127 1.57 -13.81 13.38
CA GLN A 127 0.14 -14.12 13.54
C GLN A 127 -0.53 -13.29 14.64
N SER A 128 0.23 -12.88 15.67
CA SER A 128 -0.24 -12.00 16.75
C SER A 128 -0.35 -10.53 16.30
N ALA A 129 0.38 -10.15 15.25
CA ALA A 129 0.29 -8.82 14.64
C ALA A 129 -0.87 -8.70 13.63
N ILE A 130 -1.42 -9.81 13.14
CA ILE A 130 -2.59 -9.84 12.26
C ILE A 130 -3.86 -9.68 13.07
N LYS A 131 -4.64 -8.64 12.75
CA LYS A 131 -5.88 -8.32 13.42
C LYS A 131 -7.03 -9.14 12.85
N THR A 132 -7.80 -9.76 13.73
CA THR A 132 -9.11 -10.30 13.37
C THR A 132 -10.04 -9.17 12.95
N THR A 133 -10.58 -9.27 11.74
CA THR A 133 -11.33 -8.21 11.07
C THR A 133 -12.77 -8.67 10.81
N THR A 134 -13.73 -7.79 11.10
CA THR A 134 -15.12 -7.98 10.64
C THR A 134 -15.17 -7.77 9.13
N VAL A 135 -15.48 -8.82 8.38
CA VAL A 135 -15.54 -8.80 6.91
C VAL A 135 -16.99 -8.84 6.47
N VAL A 136 -17.49 -7.73 5.91
CA VAL A 136 -18.87 -7.59 5.45
C VAL A 136 -19.00 -8.14 4.03
N ASN A 137 -19.76 -9.22 3.86
CA ASN A 137 -19.97 -9.92 2.59
C ASN A 137 -21.20 -9.38 1.86
N GLU A 138 -21.03 -8.24 1.21
CA GLU A 138 -22.06 -7.60 0.39
C GLU A 138 -22.48 -8.48 -0.79
N ASP A 139 -23.76 -8.37 -1.13
CA ASP A 139 -24.35 -9.00 -2.30
C ASP A 139 -23.73 -8.47 -3.61
N ASN A 140 -23.84 -9.25 -4.69
CA ASN A 140 -23.43 -8.82 -6.02
C ASN A 140 -24.20 -7.53 -6.39
N SER A 141 -23.48 -6.45 -6.68
CA SER A 141 -24.13 -5.16 -6.95
C SER A 141 -24.86 -5.09 -8.30
N SER A 142 -24.60 -6.05 -9.20
CA SER A 142 -25.24 -6.18 -10.52
C SER A 142 -26.50 -7.06 -10.46
N THR A 143 -26.41 -8.24 -9.82
CA THR A 143 -27.49 -9.25 -9.84
C THR A 143 -28.21 -9.46 -8.51
N GLY A 144 -27.64 -9.00 -7.40
CA GLY A 144 -28.19 -9.23 -6.06
C GLY A 144 -27.95 -10.64 -5.50
N THR A 145 -27.08 -11.44 -6.12
CA THR A 145 -26.65 -12.75 -5.58
C THR A 145 -26.04 -12.55 -4.19
N SER A 146 -26.45 -13.36 -3.22
CA SER A 146 -26.11 -13.09 -1.83
C SER A 146 -24.63 -13.34 -1.52
N GLY A 147 -23.99 -12.39 -0.83
CA GLY A 147 -22.60 -12.55 -0.38
C GLY A 147 -22.44 -13.49 0.83
N GLY A 148 -23.54 -13.84 1.50
CA GLY A 148 -23.56 -14.59 2.75
C GLY A 148 -23.41 -13.69 3.98
N ASN A 149 -23.24 -14.31 5.15
CA ASN A 149 -23.17 -13.55 6.40
C ASN A 149 -21.84 -12.79 6.53
N THR A 150 -21.84 -11.76 7.37
CA THR A 150 -20.60 -11.12 7.83
C THR A 150 -19.73 -12.12 8.59
N THR A 151 -18.43 -12.16 8.28
CA THR A 151 -17.46 -13.07 8.89
C THR A 151 -16.46 -12.33 9.79
N SER A 152 -15.66 -13.10 10.52
CA SER A 152 -14.55 -12.62 11.35
C SER A 152 -13.28 -13.33 10.92
N ASP A 153 -12.43 -12.64 10.16
CA ASP A 153 -11.31 -13.24 9.44
C ASP A 153 -9.99 -12.52 9.75
N LYS A 154 -8.90 -13.26 9.81
CA LYS A 154 -7.54 -12.68 9.85
C LYS A 154 -7.02 -12.40 8.44
N ILE A 155 -7.31 -13.30 7.51
CA ILE A 155 -6.90 -13.21 6.11
C ILE A 155 -8.12 -13.43 5.22
N PHE A 156 -8.29 -12.56 4.23
CA PHE A 156 -9.43 -12.58 3.32
C PHE A 156 -9.03 -12.06 1.92
N LEU A 157 -9.99 -12.02 1.01
CA LEU A 157 -9.85 -11.39 -0.30
C LEU A 157 -10.62 -10.07 -0.34
N LEU A 158 -10.22 -9.14 -1.20
CA LEU A 158 -10.98 -7.93 -1.43
C LEU A 158 -12.35 -8.25 -2.07
N SER A 159 -13.35 -7.41 -1.79
CA SER A 159 -14.64 -7.38 -2.48
C SER A 159 -14.62 -6.47 -3.71
N GLN A 160 -15.68 -6.56 -4.52
CA GLN A 160 -15.97 -5.64 -5.63
C GLN A 160 -15.83 -4.16 -5.24
N ASN A 161 -16.30 -3.78 -4.04
CA ASN A 161 -16.30 -2.40 -3.57
C ASN A 161 -14.89 -1.96 -3.19
N GLU A 162 -14.11 -2.85 -2.57
CA GLU A 162 -12.75 -2.54 -2.13
C GLU A 162 -11.79 -2.41 -3.32
N VAL A 163 -11.96 -3.22 -4.37
CA VAL A 163 -11.17 -3.10 -5.62
C VAL A 163 -11.64 -1.98 -6.55
N ALA A 164 -12.72 -1.29 -6.17
CA ALA A 164 -13.24 -0.09 -6.81
C ALA A 164 -13.13 1.15 -5.89
N ASN A 165 -12.37 1.06 -4.79
CA ASN A 165 -12.22 2.18 -3.86
C ASN A 165 -11.03 3.08 -4.24
N LEU A 166 -11.33 4.37 -4.49
CA LEU A 166 -10.33 5.39 -4.81
C LEU A 166 -9.35 5.65 -3.66
N ASP A 167 -9.82 5.57 -2.42
CA ASP A 167 -8.98 5.80 -1.24
C ASP A 167 -7.93 4.69 -1.08
N TYR A 168 -8.24 3.48 -1.59
CA TYR A 168 -7.29 2.36 -1.68
C TYR A 168 -6.41 2.43 -2.93
N GLY A 169 -6.49 3.51 -3.70
CA GLY A 169 -5.71 3.75 -4.90
C GLY A 169 -6.23 3.01 -6.15
N PHE A 170 -7.41 2.39 -6.09
CA PHE A 170 -8.00 1.70 -7.25
C PHE A 170 -8.84 2.64 -8.11
N ASN A 171 -8.99 2.29 -9.39
CA ASN A 171 -9.96 2.95 -10.27
C ASN A 171 -11.40 2.70 -9.78
N SER A 172 -12.23 3.74 -9.72
CA SER A 172 -13.59 3.67 -9.18
C SER A 172 -14.57 2.83 -9.99
N LYS A 173 -14.25 2.50 -11.24
CA LYS A 173 -15.09 1.66 -12.10
C LYS A 173 -14.57 0.24 -12.07
N TYR A 174 -15.33 -0.68 -11.48
CA TYR A 174 -14.98 -2.09 -11.38
C TYR A 174 -14.89 -2.77 -12.77
N ASP A 175 -15.92 -2.56 -13.59
CA ASP A 175 -16.14 -3.13 -14.94
C ASP A 175 -15.26 -2.54 -16.05
N THR A 176 -14.16 -1.87 -15.69
CA THR A 176 -13.23 -1.25 -16.64
C THR A 176 -11.83 -1.76 -16.37
N GLY A 177 -11.08 -2.10 -17.43
CA GLY A 177 -9.66 -2.45 -17.31
C GLY A 177 -8.85 -1.31 -16.67
N SER A 178 -8.09 -1.63 -15.61
CA SER A 178 -7.27 -0.65 -14.89
C SER A 178 -5.94 -1.24 -14.43
N GLU A 179 -4.87 -0.49 -14.66
CA GLU A 179 -3.51 -0.77 -14.20
C GLU A 179 -3.43 -0.92 -12.67
N THR A 180 -4.37 -0.32 -11.93
CA THR A 180 -4.42 -0.41 -10.46
C THR A 180 -4.77 -1.82 -9.98
N ARG A 181 -5.50 -2.58 -10.79
CA ARG A 181 -6.02 -3.91 -10.47
C ARG A 181 -5.23 -5.05 -11.11
N GLN A 182 -4.32 -4.73 -12.03
CA GLN A 182 -3.44 -5.73 -12.64
C GLN A 182 -2.59 -6.45 -11.58
N CYS A 183 -2.44 -7.76 -11.77
CA CYS A 183 -1.73 -8.65 -10.86
C CYS A 183 -0.81 -9.59 -11.63
N LYS A 184 0.39 -9.82 -11.11
CA LYS A 184 1.27 -10.88 -11.62
C LYS A 184 1.09 -12.13 -10.78
N ALA A 185 1.18 -13.30 -11.40
CA ALA A 185 1.35 -14.55 -10.69
C ALA A 185 2.80 -14.73 -10.24
N SER A 186 3.00 -15.26 -9.03
CA SER A 186 4.31 -15.76 -8.59
C SER A 186 4.71 -16.99 -9.43
N ALA A 187 6.00 -17.30 -9.50
CA ALA A 187 6.45 -18.52 -10.20
C ALA A 187 5.93 -19.79 -9.51
N TYR A 188 5.72 -19.73 -8.19
CA TYR A 188 5.07 -20.80 -7.43
C TYR A 188 3.60 -20.99 -7.83
N ALA A 189 2.82 -19.90 -7.92
CA ALA A 189 1.44 -19.95 -8.39
C ALA A 189 1.35 -20.54 -9.81
N VAL A 190 2.22 -20.09 -10.73
CA VAL A 190 2.28 -20.64 -12.10
C VAL A 190 2.60 -22.13 -12.08
N LYS A 191 3.56 -22.56 -11.24
CA LYS A 191 3.89 -23.98 -11.06
C LYS A 191 2.70 -24.81 -10.54
N ASN A 192 1.83 -24.20 -9.75
CA ASN A 192 0.62 -24.83 -9.20
C ASN A 192 -0.60 -24.76 -10.13
N GLY A 193 -0.45 -24.25 -11.35
CA GLY A 193 -1.52 -24.23 -12.36
C GLY A 193 -2.19 -22.88 -12.56
N CYS A 194 -1.64 -21.80 -12.00
CA CYS A 194 -2.24 -20.47 -12.14
C CYS A 194 -2.26 -20.08 -13.62
N PHE A 195 -3.44 -19.73 -14.12
CA PHE A 195 -3.62 -19.25 -15.47
C PHE A 195 -2.82 -17.96 -15.66
N ILE A 196 -2.01 -17.93 -16.72
CA ILE A 196 -1.30 -16.73 -17.13
C ILE A 196 -1.44 -16.46 -18.63
N VAL A 197 -1.47 -15.18 -18.97
CA VAL A 197 -1.34 -14.70 -20.35
C VAL A 197 0.10 -14.20 -20.56
N PRO A 198 0.92 -14.90 -21.36
CA PRO A 198 2.28 -14.45 -21.65
C PRO A 198 2.30 -13.35 -22.71
N ASN A 199 3.10 -12.29 -22.46
CA ASN A 199 3.48 -11.27 -23.45
C ASN A 199 2.31 -10.54 -24.14
N ASP A 200 1.46 -9.90 -23.34
CA ASP A 200 0.28 -9.15 -23.78
C ASP A 200 0.44 -7.61 -23.68
N GLY A 201 1.60 -7.14 -23.20
CA GLY A 201 1.88 -5.71 -22.99
C GLY A 201 1.17 -5.10 -21.78
N TYR A 202 0.55 -5.92 -20.92
CA TYR A 202 0.05 -5.51 -19.61
C TYR A 202 1.09 -5.81 -18.53
N ALA A 203 0.95 -5.17 -17.38
CA ALA A 203 1.86 -5.41 -16.27
C ALA A 203 1.38 -6.55 -15.39
N GLY A 204 0.08 -6.84 -15.39
CA GLY A 204 -0.48 -8.08 -14.87
C GLY A 204 -0.40 -9.20 -15.91
N ASN A 205 -0.53 -10.44 -15.46
CA ASN A 205 -0.60 -11.59 -16.35
C ASN A 205 -1.53 -12.69 -15.86
N CYS A 206 -2.18 -12.54 -14.70
CA CYS A 206 -3.07 -13.56 -14.15
C CYS A 206 -4.39 -12.94 -13.67
N ASP A 207 -5.41 -13.78 -13.66
CA ASP A 207 -6.70 -13.48 -13.03
C ASP A 207 -6.58 -13.72 -11.52
N TRP A 208 -7.40 -13.06 -10.71
CA TRP A 208 -7.40 -13.26 -9.26
C TRP A 208 -8.77 -13.08 -8.62
N TRP A 209 -9.06 -13.93 -7.63
CA TRP A 209 -10.35 -14.02 -6.96
C TRP A 209 -10.66 -12.79 -6.10
N LEU A 210 -11.94 -12.47 -6.04
CA LEU A 210 -12.56 -11.63 -5.02
C LEU A 210 -13.45 -12.50 -4.12
N ARG A 211 -13.79 -11.98 -2.93
CA ARG A 211 -14.79 -12.64 -2.05
C ARG A 211 -16.25 -12.34 -2.43
N SER A 212 -16.47 -11.46 -3.39
CA SER A 212 -17.83 -11.11 -3.83
C SER A 212 -18.43 -12.23 -4.69
N PRO A 213 -19.73 -12.54 -4.55
CA PRO A 213 -20.40 -13.58 -5.34
C PRO A 213 -20.60 -13.13 -6.80
N GLY A 214 -20.57 -14.08 -7.74
CA GLY A 214 -20.83 -13.83 -9.16
C GLY A 214 -22.31 -13.73 -9.51
N ASP A 215 -22.66 -13.94 -10.78
CA ASP A 215 -24.05 -13.86 -11.26
C ASP A 215 -24.92 -14.97 -10.63
N TYR A 216 -24.33 -16.16 -10.41
CA TYR A 216 -24.97 -17.29 -9.74
C TYR A 216 -24.28 -17.62 -8.41
N SER A 217 -25.00 -18.31 -7.51
CA SER A 217 -24.47 -18.68 -6.18
C SER A 217 -23.29 -19.66 -6.22
N ASN A 218 -23.03 -20.29 -7.37
CA ASN A 218 -21.88 -21.14 -7.64
C ASN A 218 -20.77 -20.41 -8.43
N ASP A 219 -20.85 -19.09 -8.57
CA ASP A 219 -19.81 -18.22 -9.13
C ASP A 219 -19.24 -17.28 -8.07
N ALA A 220 -17.95 -16.95 -8.21
CA ALA A 220 -17.30 -15.87 -7.47
C ALA A 220 -16.73 -14.83 -8.43
N MET A 221 -16.78 -13.56 -8.05
CA MET A 221 -16.18 -12.49 -8.84
C MET A 221 -14.66 -12.59 -8.86
N ASP A 222 -14.07 -12.09 -9.94
CA ASP A 222 -12.64 -12.05 -10.12
C ASP A 222 -12.24 -10.81 -10.94
N VAL A 223 -10.94 -10.53 -10.91
CA VAL A 223 -10.32 -9.50 -11.74
C VAL A 223 -9.43 -10.19 -12.74
N VAL A 224 -9.69 -9.99 -14.03
CA VAL A 224 -8.88 -10.59 -15.09
C VAL A 224 -7.53 -9.87 -15.26
N TYR A 225 -6.58 -10.52 -15.93
CA TYR A 225 -5.18 -10.10 -16.08
C TYR A 225 -4.94 -8.64 -16.52
N ILE A 226 -5.87 -8.04 -17.28
CA ILE A 226 -5.82 -6.63 -17.71
C ILE A 226 -6.31 -5.63 -16.64
N GLY A 227 -6.78 -6.13 -15.49
CA GLY A 227 -7.35 -5.36 -14.39
C GLY A 227 -8.83 -5.01 -14.55
N TRP A 228 -9.56 -5.76 -15.38
CA TRP A 228 -11.01 -5.63 -15.57
C TRP A 228 -11.72 -6.50 -14.53
N GLY A 229 -12.68 -5.95 -13.78
CA GLY A 229 -13.52 -6.69 -12.85
C GLY A 229 -14.75 -7.32 -13.49
N ARG A 230 -14.97 -8.62 -13.26
CA ARG A 230 -16.09 -9.39 -13.80
C ARG A 230 -17.21 -9.52 -12.76
N TYR A 231 -18.39 -8.97 -13.07
CA TYR A 231 -19.58 -9.09 -12.20
C TYR A 231 -20.20 -10.48 -12.28
N ASP A 232 -20.14 -11.10 -13.45
CA ASP A 232 -20.53 -12.47 -13.72
C ASP A 232 -19.66 -13.47 -12.94
N GLY A 233 -18.36 -13.17 -12.86
CA GLY A 233 -17.41 -13.97 -12.13
C GLY A 233 -17.02 -15.26 -12.86
N SER A 234 -16.63 -16.27 -12.09
CA SER A 234 -16.27 -17.61 -12.58
C SER A 234 -16.72 -18.67 -11.62
N ASN A 235 -16.96 -19.87 -12.15
CA ASN A 235 -17.31 -21.04 -11.36
C ASN A 235 -16.33 -21.23 -10.20
N VAL A 236 -16.88 -21.44 -9.01
CA VAL A 236 -16.10 -21.48 -7.77
C VAL A 236 -15.07 -22.61 -7.72
N ASN A 237 -15.23 -23.66 -8.53
CA ASN A 237 -14.30 -24.79 -8.61
C ASN A 237 -13.13 -24.59 -9.58
N TYR A 238 -13.01 -23.43 -10.24
CA TYR A 238 -11.86 -23.16 -11.11
C TYR A 238 -10.58 -23.01 -10.30
N ASP A 239 -9.64 -23.93 -10.49
CA ASP A 239 -8.41 -24.05 -9.69
C ASP A 239 -7.25 -23.17 -10.17
N CYS A 240 -7.40 -22.53 -11.32
CA CYS A 240 -6.35 -21.78 -12.00
C CYS A 240 -6.37 -20.26 -11.70
N ILE A 241 -7.32 -19.76 -10.93
CA ILE A 241 -7.42 -18.34 -10.59
C ILE A 241 -6.54 -18.01 -9.38
N GLY A 242 -5.79 -16.91 -9.49
CA GLY A 242 -4.80 -16.50 -8.51
C GLY A 242 -5.40 -16.04 -7.19
N ILE A 243 -4.68 -16.29 -6.10
CA ILE A 243 -5.03 -15.86 -4.75
C ILE A 243 -4.18 -14.65 -4.40
N ARG A 244 -4.85 -13.55 -4.06
CA ARG A 244 -4.21 -12.30 -3.62
C ARG A 244 -4.67 -11.94 -2.20
N PRO A 245 -4.03 -12.52 -1.16
CA PRO A 245 -4.47 -12.35 0.21
C PRO A 245 -4.43 -10.90 0.67
N THR A 246 -5.32 -10.59 1.60
CA THR A 246 -5.46 -9.27 2.23
C THR A 246 -5.63 -9.45 3.74
N LEU A 247 -5.08 -8.53 4.53
CA LEU A 247 -5.18 -8.54 6.00
C LEU A 247 -5.02 -7.14 6.60
N ASN A 248 -5.39 -7.01 7.88
CA ASN A 248 -5.06 -5.84 8.70
C ASN A 248 -3.90 -6.16 9.64
N ILE A 249 -2.84 -5.34 9.61
CA ILE A 249 -1.64 -5.51 10.45
C ILE A 249 -1.50 -4.37 11.46
N ASN A 250 -1.13 -4.73 12.70
CA ASN A 250 -0.72 -3.78 13.73
C ASN A 250 0.70 -3.25 13.44
N LEU A 251 0.80 -1.99 13.04
CA LEU A 251 2.03 -1.27 12.74
C LEU A 251 2.93 -1.05 13.97
N SER A 252 2.42 -1.21 15.19
CA SER A 252 3.26 -1.21 16.41
C SER A 252 4.07 -2.49 16.58
N SER A 253 3.76 -3.55 15.81
CA SER A 253 4.56 -4.77 15.79
C SER A 253 5.92 -4.52 15.14
N SER A 254 6.95 -5.20 15.63
CA SER A 254 8.28 -5.22 15.00
C SER A 254 8.40 -6.23 13.85
N SER A 255 7.34 -6.99 13.56
CA SER A 255 7.39 -8.11 12.60
C SER A 255 7.36 -7.69 11.12
N TRP A 256 7.11 -6.41 10.81
CA TRP A 256 7.09 -5.92 9.43
C TRP A 256 8.28 -5.00 9.14
N LYS A 257 8.60 -4.84 7.85
CA LYS A 257 9.66 -3.93 7.37
C LYS A 257 9.18 -3.13 6.17
N TYR A 258 9.60 -1.88 6.05
CA TYR A 258 9.33 -1.08 4.85
C TYR A 258 9.97 -1.71 3.60
N ALA A 259 9.19 -1.85 2.52
CA ALA A 259 9.54 -2.54 1.29
C ALA A 259 9.54 -1.61 0.05
N GLY A 260 9.65 -0.30 0.28
CA GLY A 260 9.62 0.70 -0.79
C GLY A 260 8.20 0.99 -1.26
N MET A 261 8.06 1.30 -2.55
CA MET A 261 6.81 1.71 -3.17
C MET A 261 6.55 0.89 -4.44
N VAL A 262 5.28 0.78 -4.82
CA VAL A 262 4.83 0.24 -6.11
C VAL A 262 3.85 1.23 -6.72
N SER A 263 3.96 1.49 -8.02
CA SER A 263 2.98 2.31 -8.76
C SER A 263 2.15 1.44 -9.68
N ALA A 264 0.91 1.86 -9.93
CA ALA A 264 0.06 1.28 -10.95
C ALA A 264 0.82 1.40 -12.28
N ASN A 265 1.03 0.26 -12.93
CA ASN A 265 1.90 0.18 -14.08
C ASN A 265 1.19 0.78 -15.30
N VAL A 266 1.27 2.10 -15.44
CA VAL A 266 0.85 2.79 -16.67
C VAL A 266 1.53 2.06 -17.82
N ARG A 267 0.76 1.55 -18.80
CA ARG A 267 1.35 1.26 -20.10
C ARG A 267 2.21 2.48 -20.44
N GLN A 268 3.51 2.30 -20.68
CA GLN A 268 4.28 3.32 -21.36
C GLN A 268 3.76 3.39 -22.80
N LYS A 269 2.54 3.89 -23.01
CA LYS A 269 2.32 4.74 -24.18
C LYS A 269 3.39 5.81 -24.05
N PRO A 270 4.30 5.98 -25.02
CA PRO A 270 5.33 6.99 -24.90
C PRO A 270 4.62 8.32 -24.69
N LEU A 271 4.66 8.80 -23.45
CA LEU A 271 4.44 10.20 -23.18
C LEU A 271 5.59 10.86 -23.92
N THR A 272 5.25 11.55 -25.01
CA THR A 272 6.15 12.55 -25.58
C THR A 272 6.78 13.30 -24.41
N PRO A 273 8.12 13.42 -24.33
CA PRO A 273 8.73 14.12 -23.22
C PRO A 273 8.30 15.58 -23.30
N THR A 274 7.28 15.95 -22.52
CA THR A 274 7.02 17.34 -22.22
C THR A 274 8.18 17.79 -21.34
N THR A 275 9.19 18.29 -22.02
CA THR A 275 10.35 18.96 -21.48
C THR A 275 9.85 20.28 -20.90
N ALA A 276 9.60 20.30 -19.60
CA ALA A 276 9.66 21.52 -18.79
C ALA A 276 9.98 21.13 -17.35
N MET A 277 11.27 20.96 -17.09
CA MET A 277 11.83 21.12 -15.76
C MET A 277 11.43 22.52 -15.26
N PRO A 278 10.78 22.70 -14.09
CA PRO A 278 10.71 24.02 -13.49
C PRO A 278 12.14 24.39 -13.11
N THR A 279 12.70 25.29 -13.91
CA THR A 279 14.02 25.86 -13.67
C THR A 279 13.95 26.64 -12.37
N ALA A 280 14.77 26.24 -11.39
CA ALA A 280 14.98 26.98 -10.16
C ALA A 280 15.30 28.44 -10.49
N THR A 281 14.48 29.36 -9.98
CA THR A 281 14.72 30.80 -10.06
C THR A 281 16.01 31.19 -9.32
N PRO A 282 16.78 32.19 -9.80
CA PRO A 282 18.13 32.45 -9.33
C PRO A 282 18.16 33.09 -7.94
N MET A 283 19.06 32.61 -7.10
CA MET A 283 19.47 33.27 -5.85
C MET A 283 20.27 34.53 -6.19
N VAL A 284 19.62 35.69 -6.20
CA VAL A 284 20.33 36.98 -6.23
C VAL A 284 20.62 37.39 -4.79
N LYS A 285 21.91 37.38 -4.44
CA LYS A 285 22.45 37.90 -3.18
C LYS A 285 22.41 39.44 -3.19
N PRO A 286 21.77 40.13 -2.22
CA PRO A 286 22.07 41.52 -1.95
C PRO A 286 23.13 41.59 -0.83
N THR A 287 24.29 42.17 -1.14
CA THR A 287 25.24 42.64 -0.12
C THR A 287 25.29 44.16 -0.22
N ALA A 288 24.69 44.86 0.73
CA ALA A 288 25.12 46.17 1.23
C ALA A 288 24.26 46.53 2.45
N SER A 289 24.92 46.69 3.60
CA SER A 289 24.37 47.34 4.77
C SER A 289 24.37 48.85 4.57
N PRO A 290 23.35 49.56 5.06
CA PRO A 290 23.62 50.82 5.72
C PRO A 290 23.05 50.85 7.15
N THR A 291 23.89 51.36 8.02
CA THR A 291 23.75 51.66 9.44
C THR A 291 22.77 52.81 9.66
N ILE A 292 21.63 52.60 10.34
CA ILE A 292 20.96 53.67 11.10
C ILE A 292 20.33 53.08 12.37
N LYS A 293 20.77 53.60 13.52
CA LYS A 293 20.31 53.26 14.87
C LYS A 293 19.08 54.12 15.22
N PRO A 294 17.92 53.55 15.61
CA PRO A 294 16.91 54.32 16.32
C PRO A 294 17.26 54.34 17.81
N THR A 295 17.68 55.50 18.31
CA THR A 295 17.67 55.84 19.73
C THR A 295 16.54 56.82 19.94
N VAL A 296 15.39 56.38 20.48
CA VAL A 296 14.48 57.25 21.23
C VAL A 296 13.82 56.43 22.35
N THR A 297 13.94 56.97 23.54
CA THR A 297 13.51 56.50 24.86
C THR A 297 11.98 56.51 25.03
N PRO A 298 11.40 55.65 25.89
CA PRO A 298 9.98 55.68 26.21
C PRO A 298 9.71 56.69 27.33
N THR A 299 8.74 57.59 27.16
CA THR A 299 8.18 58.34 28.29
C THR A 299 6.76 58.80 27.99
N ALA A 300 5.78 58.24 28.71
CA ALA A 300 4.70 58.94 29.41
C ALA A 300 3.47 58.03 29.60
N MET A 301 3.11 57.84 30.87
CA MET A 301 1.78 57.46 31.35
C MET A 301 0.79 58.61 31.06
N PRO A 302 -0.53 58.37 30.96
CA PRO A 302 -1.32 58.59 32.17
C PRO A 302 -2.53 57.65 32.37
N THR A 303 -2.92 57.67 33.64
CA THR A 303 -3.98 57.04 34.41
C THR A 303 -5.41 57.40 33.96
N ALA A 304 -6.33 56.43 33.97
CA ALA A 304 -7.74 56.64 34.34
C ALA A 304 -8.45 55.31 34.66
N THR A 305 -8.81 55.12 35.92
CA THR A 305 -9.93 54.28 36.40
C THR A 305 -11.16 55.21 36.54
N PRO A 306 -12.42 54.75 36.34
CA PRO A 306 -13.11 54.03 37.41
C PRO A 306 -14.18 52.97 37.01
N THR A 307 -14.23 51.93 37.84
CA THR A 307 -15.38 51.30 38.54
C THR A 307 -16.79 51.33 37.93
N ILE A 308 -17.35 50.15 37.60
CA ILE A 308 -18.76 49.80 37.89
C ILE A 308 -18.84 48.33 38.35
N LYS A 309 -19.60 48.12 39.44
CA LYS A 309 -19.77 46.94 40.30
C LYS A 309 -20.77 45.91 39.70
N PRO A 310 -20.63 44.60 39.95
CA PRO A 310 -21.57 43.57 39.48
C PRO A 310 -22.65 43.26 40.53
N THR A 311 -23.92 43.12 40.14
CA THR A 311 -24.93 42.41 40.96
C THR A 311 -26.16 42.03 40.11
N ALA A 312 -26.42 40.73 39.94
CA ALA A 312 -27.67 40.06 40.34
C ALA A 312 -27.78 38.67 39.70
N THR A 313 -27.64 37.63 40.53
CA THR A 313 -28.38 36.36 40.38
C THR A 313 -29.74 36.56 41.06
N PRO A 314 -30.84 35.98 40.55
CA PRO A 314 -31.35 34.84 41.31
C PRO A 314 -31.98 33.71 40.48
N THR A 315 -31.90 32.56 41.13
CA THR A 315 -32.48 31.23 40.94
C THR A 315 -34.00 31.21 40.73
N VAL A 316 -34.51 30.38 39.80
CA VAL A 316 -35.81 29.70 39.96
C VAL A 316 -35.78 28.31 39.32
N LYS A 317 -35.94 27.27 40.15
CA LYS A 317 -36.54 25.95 39.85
C LYS A 317 -37.48 25.69 41.03
N PRO A 318 -38.79 25.41 40.85
CA PRO A 318 -39.32 24.03 40.77
C PRO A 318 -40.53 23.87 39.80
N THR A 319 -40.64 22.80 38.99
CA THR A 319 -41.24 21.47 39.25
C THR A 319 -42.71 21.34 38.77
N VAL A 320 -42.91 20.38 37.85
CA VAL A 320 -44.10 19.52 37.56
C VAL A 320 -45.38 20.14 36.97
N THR A 321 -45.72 19.68 35.77
CA THR A 321 -46.93 18.86 35.52
C THR A 321 -46.68 17.93 34.35
#